data_AF-J9EHY2-F1
#
_entry.id   AF-J9EHY2-F1
#
_cell.length_a   1.000
_cell.length_b   1.000
_cell.length_c   1.000
_cell.angle_alpha   90.00
_cell.angle_beta   90.00
_cell.angle_gamma   90.00
#
_symmetry.space_group_name_H-M   'P 1'
#
loop_
_entity.id
_entity.type
_entity.pdbx_description
1 polymer ?
#
loop_
_entity_poly.entity_id
_entity_poly.type
_entity_poly.pdbx_seq_one_letter_code
_entity_poly.pdbx_strand_id
1 'polypeptide(L)'
;MSAEGFWLFDGLEEEPYGLLPLVNLSGKGGPTSTKFVERIGSYQWYLNDETPTIVMPGMPLESFFWAGGKLQQDHGVVIYDVNHLKIPTGSLDTAILTAHHMTAKAKKPINFNEYNFITDAVNLQKLFAFAQEAGDGLFRIDVERIGKTVLLT
;
A
#
# COMPACT_ATOMS: atom_id res chain seq x y z
N MET A 1 25.77 5.82 -14.39
CA MET A 1 24.53 5.01 -14.37
C MET A 1 23.73 5.51 -13.19
N SER A 2 22.72 6.35 -13.45
CA SER A 2 21.77 6.74 -12.40
C SER A 2 21.13 5.48 -11.86
N ALA A 3 20.97 5.37 -10.54
CA ALA A 3 20.16 4.30 -9.98
C ALA A 3 18.75 4.45 -10.56
N GLU A 4 18.31 3.50 -11.39
CA GLU A 4 16.94 3.34 -11.89
C GLU A 4 15.96 2.97 -10.74
N GLY A 5 16.06 3.64 -9.60
CA GLY A 5 15.39 3.26 -8.36
C GLY A 5 15.00 4.43 -7.45
N PHE A 6 15.17 5.68 -7.90
CA PHE A 6 14.78 6.86 -7.14
C PHE A 6 13.51 7.51 -7.70
N TRP A 7 12.43 6.73 -7.80
CA TRP A 7 11.07 7.18 -8.16
C TRP A 7 10.52 8.30 -7.28
N LEU A 8 11.13 8.52 -6.10
CA LEU A 8 10.69 9.50 -5.13
C LEU A 8 10.45 10.90 -5.72
N PHE A 9 11.22 11.29 -6.74
CA PHE A 9 11.11 12.60 -7.38
C PHE A 9 10.57 12.55 -8.81
N ASP A 10 10.30 11.36 -9.35
CA ASP A 10 9.91 11.20 -10.76
C ASP A 10 8.53 11.78 -11.02
N GLY A 11 8.44 12.74 -11.96
CA GLY A 11 7.17 13.38 -12.32
C GLY A 11 6.64 14.38 -11.29
N LEU A 12 7.45 14.78 -10.30
CA LEU A 12 7.16 15.94 -9.46
C LEU A 12 7.58 17.22 -10.19
N GLU A 13 6.75 18.26 -10.05
CA GLU A 13 7.14 19.62 -10.43
C GLU A 13 8.31 20.10 -9.54
N GLU A 14 9.21 20.90 -10.11
CA GLU A 14 10.37 21.44 -9.37
C GLU A 14 9.94 22.35 -8.21
N GLU A 15 8.85 23.11 -8.41
CA GLU A 15 8.30 23.99 -7.38
C GLU A 15 7.14 23.31 -6.63
N PRO A 16 7.26 23.11 -5.30
CA PRO A 16 6.17 22.53 -4.52
C PRO A 16 5.02 23.53 -4.42
N TYR A 17 3.78 23.02 -4.56
CA TYR A 17 2.57 23.83 -4.39
C TYR A 17 2.51 24.56 -3.02
N GLY A 18 3.09 23.94 -1.99
CA GLY A 18 3.25 24.56 -0.69
C GLY A 18 3.92 23.64 0.33
N LEU A 19 4.42 24.23 1.41
CA LEU A 19 4.95 23.50 2.55
C LEU A 19 3.90 23.46 3.65
N LEU A 20 3.59 22.26 4.14
CA LEU A 20 2.73 22.06 5.31
C LEU A 20 3.61 21.97 6.55
N PRO A 21 3.60 22.98 7.45
CA PRO A 21 4.45 22.95 8.62
C PRO A 21 3.90 21.95 9.66
N LEU A 22 4.80 21.12 10.21
CA LEU A 22 4.49 20.07 11.20
C LEU A 22 3.72 20.59 12.42
N VAL A 23 3.93 21.84 12.82
CA VAL A 23 3.22 22.47 13.95
C VAL A 23 1.69 22.47 13.78
N ASN A 24 1.19 22.39 12.54
CA ASN A 24 -0.25 22.28 12.26
C ASN A 24 -0.84 20.89 12.61
N LEU A 25 0.00 19.87 12.85
CA LEU A 25 -0.41 18.53 13.30
C LEU A 25 -0.57 18.43 14.82
N SER A 26 -0.11 19.42 15.58
CA SER A 26 -0.39 19.53 17.03
C SER A 26 -1.87 19.84 17.33
N GLY A 27 -2.68 20.04 16.28
CA GLY A 27 -4.10 20.34 16.34
C GLY A 27 -4.96 19.12 16.68
N LYS A 28 -5.55 19.16 17.89
CA LYS A 28 -6.62 18.29 18.43
C LYS A 28 -6.23 16.84 18.72
N GLY A 29 -5.48 16.67 19.81
CA GLY A 29 -5.45 15.43 20.58
C GLY A 29 -6.81 15.15 21.23
N GLY A 30 -7.72 14.55 20.47
CA GLY A 30 -8.94 13.92 20.98
C GLY A 30 -8.74 12.41 21.16
N PRO A 31 -9.53 11.74 22.01
CA PRO A 31 -9.50 10.29 22.10
C PRO A 31 -9.80 9.70 20.71
N THR A 32 -8.82 8.96 20.19
CA THR A 32 -8.93 8.29 18.89
C THR A 32 -9.09 6.80 19.15
N SER A 33 -10.08 6.17 18.53
CA SER A 33 -10.25 4.72 18.56
C SER A 33 -10.18 4.16 17.15
N THR A 34 -9.58 2.98 17.02
CA THR A 34 -9.69 2.21 15.78
C THR A 34 -11.08 1.61 15.70
N LYS A 35 -11.74 1.76 14.54
CA LYS A 35 -12.98 1.03 14.26
C LYS A 35 -12.65 -0.47 14.17
N PHE A 36 -13.67 -1.31 14.36
CA PHE A 36 -13.58 -2.74 14.07
C PHE A 36 -13.00 -2.96 12.66
N VAL A 37 -11.96 -3.79 12.57
CA VAL A 37 -11.35 -4.16 11.30
C VAL A 37 -12.09 -5.36 10.75
N GLU A 38 -12.64 -5.22 9.54
CA GLU A 38 -13.29 -6.30 8.80
C GLU A 38 -12.37 -6.76 7.66
N ARG A 39 -12.10 -8.06 7.58
CA ARG A 39 -11.37 -8.64 6.45
C ARG A 39 -12.34 -8.87 5.29
N ILE A 40 -12.14 -8.13 4.20
CA ILE A 40 -12.97 -8.22 2.99
C ILE A 40 -12.52 -9.35 2.07
N GLY A 41 -11.21 -9.54 1.95
CA GLY A 41 -10.62 -10.52 1.03
C GLY A 41 -9.12 -10.68 1.24
N SER A 42 -8.49 -11.46 0.37
CA SER A 42 -7.04 -11.60 0.28
C SER A 42 -6.65 -12.00 -1.12
N TYR A 43 -5.46 -11.59 -1.55
CA TYR A 43 -4.85 -12.00 -2.80
C TYR A 43 -3.38 -12.35 -2.58
N GLN A 44 -2.80 -13.02 -3.58
CA GLN A 44 -1.38 -13.31 -3.62
C GLN A 44 -0.87 -13.21 -5.04
N TRP A 45 0.33 -12.64 -5.22
CA TRP A 45 1.01 -12.61 -6.50
C TRP A 45 1.55 -13.99 -6.89
N TYR A 46 1.29 -14.39 -8.13
CA TYR A 46 1.99 -15.51 -8.75
C TYR A 46 3.31 -15.01 -9.33
N LEU A 47 4.41 -15.24 -8.62
CA LEU A 47 5.72 -14.63 -8.92
C LEU A 47 6.44 -15.26 -10.13
N ASN A 48 6.02 -16.44 -10.57
CA ASN A 48 6.70 -17.21 -11.62
C ASN A 48 6.28 -16.83 -13.04
N ASP A 49 5.33 -15.90 -13.20
CA ASP A 49 4.78 -15.50 -14.50
C ASP A 49 5.21 -14.08 -14.88
N GLU A 50 5.45 -13.89 -16.18
CA GLU A 50 5.70 -12.59 -16.79
C GLU A 50 4.41 -11.77 -16.84
N THR A 51 3.26 -12.44 -16.99
CA THR A 51 1.96 -11.80 -16.92
C THR A 51 1.60 -11.49 -15.46
N PRO A 52 1.21 -10.25 -15.10
CA PRO A 52 0.77 -9.91 -13.76
C PRO A 52 -0.49 -10.69 -13.36
N THR A 53 -0.30 -11.79 -12.64
CA THR A 53 -1.37 -12.69 -12.23
C THR A 53 -1.47 -12.74 -10.70
N ILE A 54 -2.68 -12.50 -10.18
CA ILE A 54 -3.01 -12.69 -8.76
C ILE A 54 -3.94 -13.88 -8.56
N VAL A 55 -3.81 -14.56 -7.43
CA VAL A 55 -4.67 -15.65 -6.99
C VAL A 55 -5.61 -15.13 -5.89
N MET A 56 -6.90 -15.45 -6.00
CA MET A 56 -7.96 -15.03 -5.08
C MET A 56 -8.87 -16.22 -4.68
N PRO A 57 -9.13 -16.46 -3.38
CA PRO A 57 -8.46 -15.84 -2.24
C PRO A 57 -6.97 -16.24 -2.22
N GLY A 58 -6.12 -15.34 -1.71
CA GLY A 58 -4.71 -15.67 -1.46
C GLY A 58 -4.55 -16.88 -0.53
N MET A 59 -3.43 -17.60 -0.64
CA MET A 59 -3.18 -18.79 0.17
C MET A 59 -3.16 -18.43 1.66
N PRO A 60 -3.66 -19.32 2.54
CA PRO A 60 -3.50 -19.14 3.98
C PRO A 60 -2.02 -19.02 4.34
N LEU A 61 -1.71 -18.25 5.38
CA LEU A 61 -0.36 -18.19 5.95
C LEU A 61 -0.01 -19.59 6.49
N GLU A 62 0.80 -20.33 5.75
CA GLU A 62 1.37 -21.59 6.22
C GLU A 62 2.75 -21.33 6.81
N SER A 63 2.87 -21.43 8.14
CA SER A 63 4.17 -21.52 8.80
C SER A 63 4.55 -22.99 8.92
N PHE A 64 5.56 -23.44 8.17
CA PHE A 64 6.13 -24.76 8.34
C PHE A 64 7.49 -24.66 9.05
N PHE A 65 7.78 -25.64 9.88
CA PHE A 65 9.08 -25.77 10.52
C PHE A 65 10.13 -26.13 9.45
N TRP A 66 11.11 -25.25 9.26
CA TRP A 66 12.26 -25.52 8.39
C TRP A 66 13.38 -26.17 9.22
N ALA A 67 13.69 -27.43 8.90
CA ALA A 67 14.70 -28.22 9.63
C ALA A 67 16.16 -27.77 9.41
N GLY A 68 16.37 -26.62 8.75
CA GLY A 68 17.68 -26.06 8.43
C GLY A 68 18.23 -26.52 7.08
N GLY A 69 19.00 -25.63 6.47
CA GLY A 69 19.66 -25.80 5.16
C GLY A 69 20.51 -24.56 4.84
N LYS A 70 21.23 -24.59 3.71
CA LYS A 70 21.91 -23.39 3.21
C LYS A 70 20.87 -22.53 2.49
N LEU A 71 20.53 -21.37 3.06
CA LEU A 71 19.84 -20.32 2.32
C LEU A 71 20.67 -19.95 1.09
N GLN A 72 20.00 -19.70 -0.03
CA GLN A 72 20.70 -19.10 -1.17
C GLN A 72 21.27 -17.75 -0.74
N GLN A 73 22.44 -17.44 -1.28
CA GLN A 73 23.07 -16.16 -1.02
C GLN A 73 22.14 -15.06 -1.57
N ASP A 74 21.85 -14.08 -0.73
CA ASP A 74 21.04 -12.93 -1.13
C ASP A 74 21.71 -12.24 -2.33
N HIS A 75 20.92 -11.96 -3.36
CA HIS A 75 21.37 -11.24 -4.55
C HIS A 75 21.35 -9.71 -4.32
N GLY A 76 20.96 -9.25 -3.13
CA GLY A 76 20.85 -7.83 -2.79
C GLY A 76 19.64 -7.16 -3.42
N VAL A 77 18.64 -7.93 -3.84
CA VAL A 77 17.42 -7.43 -4.48
C VAL A 77 16.43 -7.01 -3.40
N VAL A 78 16.18 -5.71 -3.28
CA VAL A 78 15.21 -5.15 -2.32
C VAL A 78 13.94 -4.79 -3.07
N ILE A 79 12.89 -5.61 -2.90
CA ILE A 79 11.53 -5.28 -3.39
C ILE A 79 10.73 -4.75 -2.21
N TYR A 80 10.46 -3.45 -2.20
CA TYR A 80 9.73 -2.81 -1.10
C TYR A 80 8.22 -2.97 -1.25
N ASP A 81 7.72 -2.97 -2.49
CA ASP A 81 6.32 -3.25 -2.80
C ASP A 81 6.20 -4.01 -4.13
N VAL A 82 5.60 -5.20 -4.07
CA VAL A 82 5.36 -6.05 -5.23
C VAL A 82 4.24 -5.50 -6.11
N ASN A 83 3.27 -4.78 -5.53
CA ASN A 83 2.18 -4.20 -6.31
C ASN A 83 2.69 -3.12 -7.26
N HIS A 84 3.44 -2.13 -6.76
CA HIS A 84 4.11 -1.15 -7.63
C HIS A 84 5.09 -1.80 -8.61
N LEU A 85 5.79 -2.88 -8.23
CA LEU A 85 6.69 -3.58 -9.14
C LEU A 85 5.94 -4.23 -10.32
N LYS A 86 4.80 -4.87 -10.07
CA LYS A 86 4.03 -5.60 -11.09
C LYS A 86 3.08 -4.69 -11.88
N ILE A 87 2.52 -3.67 -11.25
CA ILE A 87 1.60 -2.70 -11.85
C ILE A 87 1.99 -1.28 -11.40
N PRO A 88 2.98 -0.65 -12.07
CA PRO A 88 3.50 0.66 -11.67
C PRO A 88 2.45 1.78 -11.62
N THR A 89 1.46 1.73 -12.51
CA THR A 89 0.41 2.75 -12.66
C THR A 89 -0.85 2.47 -11.83
N GLY A 90 -0.87 1.37 -11.07
CA GLY A 90 -2.10 0.83 -10.49
C GLY A 90 -1.82 -0.08 -9.30
N SER A 91 -0.97 0.36 -8.38
CA SER A 91 -0.54 -0.43 -7.22
C SER A 91 -1.69 -0.86 -6.29
N LEU A 92 -2.79 -0.10 -6.26
CA LEU A 92 -3.99 -0.44 -5.49
C LEU A 92 -4.99 -1.32 -6.27
N ASP A 93 -4.80 -1.53 -7.57
CA ASP A 93 -5.75 -2.26 -8.42
C ASP A 93 -5.98 -3.68 -7.92
N THR A 94 -4.91 -4.35 -7.49
CA THR A 94 -5.01 -5.71 -6.96
C THR A 94 -5.92 -5.79 -5.74
N ALA A 95 -5.77 -4.85 -4.80
CA ALA A 95 -6.59 -4.78 -3.60
C ALA A 95 -8.05 -4.44 -3.93
N ILE A 96 -8.28 -3.47 -4.81
CA ILE A 96 -9.61 -3.02 -5.22
C ILE A 96 -10.36 -4.13 -5.97
N LEU A 97 -9.72 -4.73 -6.98
CA LEU A 97 -10.29 -5.83 -7.77
C LEU A 97 -10.58 -7.05 -6.90
N THR A 98 -9.68 -7.38 -5.96
CA THR A 98 -9.90 -8.48 -5.01
C THR A 98 -11.11 -8.22 -4.13
N ALA A 99 -11.19 -7.04 -3.52
CA ALA A 99 -12.32 -6.66 -2.67
C ALA A 99 -13.65 -6.70 -3.44
N HIS A 100 -13.65 -6.20 -4.68
CA HIS A 100 -14.81 -6.24 -5.56
C HIS A 100 -15.23 -7.68 -5.88
N HIS A 101 -14.29 -8.52 -6.33
CA HIS A 101 -14.58 -9.89 -6.73
C HIS A 101 -15.07 -10.76 -5.56
N MET A 102 -14.42 -10.63 -4.39
CA MET A 102 -14.77 -11.39 -3.18
C MET A 102 -16.15 -11.04 -2.63
N THR A 103 -16.60 -9.81 -2.80
CA THR A 103 -17.89 -9.35 -2.27
C THR A 103 -19.01 -9.33 -3.31
N ALA A 104 -18.72 -9.53 -4.60
CA ALA A 104 -19.70 -9.47 -5.68
C ALA A 104 -20.90 -10.41 -5.48
N LYS A 105 -20.69 -11.57 -4.83
CA LYS A 105 -21.74 -12.57 -4.53
C LYS A 105 -22.26 -12.48 -3.09
N ALA A 106 -21.73 -11.57 -2.27
CA ALA A 106 -22.17 -11.40 -0.89
C ALA A 106 -23.54 -10.69 -0.84
N LYS A 107 -24.28 -10.87 0.26
CA LYS A 107 -25.56 -10.18 0.49
C LYS A 107 -25.44 -8.65 0.44
N LYS A 108 -24.28 -8.13 0.87
CA LYS A 108 -23.92 -6.72 0.78
C LYS A 108 -22.54 -6.63 0.08
N PRO A 109 -22.50 -6.40 -1.25
CA PRO A 109 -21.24 -6.15 -1.95
C PRO A 109 -20.53 -4.91 -1.41
N ILE A 110 -19.21 -4.84 -1.58
CA ILE A 110 -18.46 -3.66 -1.18
C ILE A 110 -18.91 -2.44 -1.99
N ASN A 111 -19.12 -1.33 -1.29
CA ASN A 111 -19.40 -0.03 -1.90
C ASN A 111 -18.25 0.92 -1.56
N PHE A 112 -17.37 1.17 -2.52
CA PHE A 112 -16.20 2.03 -2.30
C PHE A 112 -16.56 3.46 -1.89
N ASN A 113 -17.76 3.95 -2.25
CA ASN A 113 -18.24 5.28 -1.84
C ASN A 113 -18.50 5.40 -0.33
N GLU A 114 -18.55 4.29 0.42
CA GLU A 114 -18.68 4.29 1.88
C GLU A 114 -17.34 4.62 2.57
N TYR A 115 -16.22 4.63 1.84
CA TYR A 115 -14.88 4.86 2.37
C TYR A 115 -14.34 6.22 1.94
N ASN A 116 -13.73 6.94 2.88
CA ASN A 116 -13.08 8.22 2.61
C ASN A 116 -11.72 8.05 1.95
N PHE A 117 -10.98 7.01 2.34
CA PHE A 117 -9.63 6.72 1.86
C PHE A 117 -9.50 5.24 1.50
N ILE A 118 -8.75 4.95 0.45
CA ILE A 118 -8.27 3.61 0.10
C ILE A 118 -6.75 3.72 -0.09
N THR A 119 -6.00 2.88 0.60
CA THR A 119 -4.54 2.96 0.68
C THR A 119 -3.98 1.60 1.07
N ASP A 120 -2.69 1.40 0.84
CA ASP A 120 -1.95 0.26 1.39
C ASP A 120 -1.49 0.53 2.85
N ALA A 121 -0.97 -0.52 3.48
CA ALA A 121 -0.44 -0.43 4.85
C ALA A 121 0.87 0.38 4.94
N VAL A 122 1.65 0.44 3.85
CA VAL A 122 2.95 1.11 3.80
C VAL A 122 2.76 2.63 3.88
N ASN A 123 1.80 3.18 3.14
CA ASN A 123 1.43 4.59 3.18
C ASN A 123 0.86 4.99 4.54
N LEU A 124 0.07 4.11 5.19
CA LEU A 124 -0.35 4.34 6.57
C LEU A 124 0.82 4.36 7.55
N GLN A 125 1.81 3.47 7.38
CA GLN A 125 3.04 3.47 8.19
C GLN A 125 3.85 4.74 7.99
N LYS A 126 4.03 5.20 6.74
CA LYS A 126 4.69 6.48 6.42
C LYS A 126 4.00 7.64 7.14
N LEU A 127 2.67 7.74 7.03
CA LEU A 127 1.88 8.79 7.69
C LEU A 127 2.00 8.72 9.21
N PHE A 128 1.99 7.52 9.79
CA PHE A 128 2.11 7.33 11.22
C PHE A 128 3.50 7.69 11.74
N ALA A 129 4.56 7.24 11.06
CA ALA A 129 5.93 7.59 11.39
C ALA A 129 6.19 9.10 11.25
N PHE A 130 5.66 9.72 10.19
CA PHE A 130 5.70 11.16 9.99
C PHE A 130 5.01 11.92 11.12
N ALA A 131 3.81 11.48 11.54
CA ALA A 131 3.06 12.11 12.62
C ALA A 131 3.70 11.94 14.00
N GLN A 132 4.48 10.86 14.20
CA GLN A 132 5.23 10.61 15.43
C GLN A 132 6.63 11.21 15.43
N GLU A 133 7.04 11.85 14.34
CA GLU A 133 8.43 12.30 14.14
C GLU A 133 9.44 11.15 14.32
N ALA A 134 9.02 9.90 14.02
CA ALA A 134 9.75 8.66 14.34
C ALA A 134 10.45 8.03 13.13
N GLY A 135 10.59 8.78 12.02
CA GLY A 135 11.18 8.29 10.78
C GLY A 135 12.33 9.17 10.29
N ASP A 136 13.47 8.53 9.99
CA ASP A 136 14.57 9.14 9.26
C ASP A 136 14.40 8.84 7.77
N GLY A 137 13.96 9.81 6.96
CA GLY A 137 13.90 9.65 5.51
C GLY A 137 12.86 10.52 4.81
N LEU A 138 13.03 10.61 3.49
CA LEU A 138 12.02 11.20 2.61
C LEU A 138 11.06 10.11 2.14
N PHE A 139 9.77 10.42 2.08
CA PHE A 139 8.77 9.54 1.51
C PHE A 139 7.84 10.32 0.57
N ARG A 140 7.23 9.58 -0.34
CA ARG A 140 6.20 10.06 -1.26
C ARG A 140 4.94 9.24 -1.08
N ILE A 141 3.82 9.92 -1.18
CA ILE A 141 2.47 9.37 -1.29
C ILE A 141 1.78 10.20 -2.37
N ASP A 142 1.37 9.56 -3.45
CA ASP A 142 0.57 10.19 -4.50
C ASP A 142 -0.91 10.15 -4.09
N VAL A 143 -1.62 11.26 -4.33
CA VAL A 143 -2.99 11.45 -3.83
C VAL A 143 -3.92 11.76 -4.98
N GLU A 144 -4.92 10.89 -5.19
CA GLU A 144 -5.91 11.05 -6.22
C GLU A 144 -7.33 11.03 -5.66
N ARG A 145 -8.20 11.92 -6.14
CA ARG A 145 -9.60 11.95 -5.71
C ARG A 145 -10.50 11.34 -6.78
N ILE A 146 -11.15 10.23 -6.43
CA ILE A 146 -12.18 9.59 -7.27
C ILE A 146 -13.55 9.75 -6.59
N GLY A 147 -14.32 10.72 -7.07
CA GLY A 147 -15.62 11.06 -6.48
C GLY A 147 -15.49 11.58 -5.04
N LYS A 148 -15.98 10.79 -4.07
CA LYS A 148 -15.90 11.10 -2.63
C LYS A 148 -14.73 10.42 -1.91
N THR A 149 -14.08 9.48 -2.58
CA THR A 149 -13.00 8.66 -2.04
C THR A 149 -11.66 9.20 -2.53
N VAL A 150 -10.65 9.13 -1.67
CA VAL A 150 -9.27 9.51 -1.98
C VAL A 150 -8.41 8.25 -2.00
N LEU A 151 -7.66 8.07 -3.07
CA LEU A 151 -6.62 7.04 -3.19
C LEU A 151 -5.29 7.62 -2.73
N LEU A 152 -4.56 6.85 -1.92
CA LEU A 152 -3.21 7.14 -1.51
C LEU A 152 -2.30 6.00 -2.00
N THR A 153 -1.53 6.25 -3.06
CA THR A 153 -0.63 5.27 -3.70
C THR A 153 0.82 5.55 -3.37
#